data_AF-A0A662WJG7-F1
#
_entry.id   AF-A0A662WJG7-F1
#
_cell.length_a   1.000
_cell.length_b   1.000
_cell.length_c   1.000
_cell.angle_alpha   90.00
_cell.angle_beta   90.00
_cell.angle_gamma   90.00
#
_symmetry.space_group_name_H-M   'P 1'
#
loop_
_entity.id
_entity.type
_entity.pdbx_description
1 polymer ?
#
loop_
_entity_poly.entity_id
_entity_poly.type
_entity_poly.pdbx_seq_one_letter_code
_entity_poly.pdbx_strand_id
1 'polypeptide(L)'
;MAMKKAELLKHLQRVAQGATPRKAFNSIHVRAIVDETLDVWTQSLRETGTASFHGLGRFTVDKKTGDIKFKASSLLLDKLSGDVSSSAKDRRDSDDEA
;
A
#
# COMPACT_ATOMS: atom_id res chain seq x y z
N MET A 1 -3.84 2.43 -18.49
CA MET A 1 -3.00 3.64 -18.27
C MET A 1 -2.36 3.55 -16.89
N ALA A 2 -1.06 3.80 -16.77
CA ALA A 2 -0.38 3.83 -15.47
C ALA A 2 -0.63 5.18 -14.77
N MET A 3 -1.06 5.16 -13.52
CA MET A 3 -1.34 6.36 -12.72
C MET A 3 -0.03 7.10 -12.42
N LYS A 4 0.02 8.41 -12.65
CA LYS A 4 1.20 9.24 -12.34
C LYS A 4 1.20 9.67 -10.87
N LYS A 5 2.38 9.99 -10.30
CA LYS A 5 2.52 10.49 -8.91
C LYS A 5 1.57 11.67 -8.61
N ALA A 6 1.41 12.59 -9.55
CA ALA A 6 0.51 13.73 -9.41
C ALA A 6 -0.98 13.33 -9.31
N GLU A 7 -1.38 12.26 -10.01
CA GLU A 7 -2.75 11.73 -9.96
C GLU A 7 -3.00 10.99 -8.66
N LEU A 8 -2.02 10.22 -8.18
CA LEU A 8 -2.07 9.56 -6.88
C LEU A 8 -2.24 10.58 -5.74
N LEU A 9 -1.47 11.66 -5.75
CA LEU A 9 -1.58 12.74 -4.76
C LEU A 9 -2.97 13.39 -4.76
N LYS A 10 -3.53 13.67 -5.95
CA LYS A 10 -4.90 14.20 -6.08
C LYS A 10 -5.94 13.21 -5.55
N HIS A 11 -5.77 11.92 -5.79
CA HIS A 11 -6.66 10.88 -5.30
C HIS A 11 -6.62 10.77 -3.77
N LEU A 12 -5.42 10.69 -3.19
CA LEU A 12 -5.22 10.63 -1.74
C LEU A 12 -5.76 11.86 -1.02
N GLN A 13 -5.61 13.05 -1.62
CA GLN A 13 -6.22 14.26 -1.10
C GLN A 13 -7.75 14.17 -1.04
N ARG A 14 -8.37 13.63 -2.10
CA ARG A 14 -9.83 13.46 -2.17
C ARG A 14 -10.33 12.44 -1.14
N VAL A 15 -9.58 11.35 -0.92
CA VAL A 15 -9.88 10.35 0.12
C VAL A 15 -9.72 10.95 1.52
N ALA A 16 -8.64 11.68 1.79
CA ALA A 16 -8.42 12.33 3.08
C ALA A 16 -9.51 13.37 3.41
N GLN A 17 -9.96 14.14 2.42
CA GLN A 17 -11.09 15.06 2.57
C GLN A 17 -12.40 14.35 2.90
N GLY A 18 -12.64 13.15 2.37
CA GLY A 18 -13.80 12.32 2.68
C GLY A 18 -13.74 11.61 4.04
N ALA A 19 -12.54 11.28 4.53
CA ALA A 19 -12.34 10.50 5.75
C ALA A 19 -12.32 11.34 7.05
N THR A 20 -11.93 12.62 6.99
CA THR A 20 -11.83 13.49 8.18
C THR A 20 -12.68 14.76 8.03
N PRO A 21 -13.93 14.79 8.55
CA PRO A 21 -14.78 15.97 8.44
C PRO A 21 -14.35 17.16 9.32
N ARG A 22 -13.44 16.96 10.29
CA ARG A 22 -13.03 18.00 11.28
C ARG A 22 -11.67 18.67 11.03
N LYS A 23 -10.79 18.09 10.21
CA LYS A 23 -9.51 18.71 9.81
C LYS A 23 -9.22 18.31 8.37
N ALA A 24 -9.47 19.21 7.43
CA ALA A 24 -9.10 18.99 6.04
C ALA A 24 -7.57 18.97 5.94
N PHE A 25 -6.99 17.80 5.67
CA PHE A 25 -5.60 17.73 5.24
C PHE A 25 -5.49 18.49 3.92
N ASN A 26 -4.82 19.64 3.95
CA ASN A 26 -4.53 20.39 2.73
C ASN A 26 -3.52 19.59 1.86
N SER A 27 -3.41 19.95 0.59
CA SER A 27 -2.54 19.27 -0.39
C SER A 27 -1.07 19.20 0.03
N ILE A 28 -0.60 20.16 0.83
CA ILE A 28 0.77 20.21 1.35
C ILE A 28 0.99 19.09 2.37
N HIS A 29 0.06 18.90 3.31
CA HIS A 29 0.16 17.82 4.30
C HIS A 29 0.07 16.44 3.65
N VAL A 30 -0.84 16.25 2.69
CA VAL A 30 -0.96 14.97 1.98
C VAL A 30 0.32 14.66 1.20
N ARG A 31 0.91 15.65 0.54
CA ARG A 31 2.19 15.48 -0.14
C ARG A 31 3.31 15.13 0.83
N ALA A 32 3.44 15.86 1.94
CA ALA A 32 4.49 15.60 2.94
C ALA A 32 4.40 14.17 3.50
N ILE A 33 3.20 13.71 3.87
CA ILE A 33 2.99 12.35 4.38
C ILE A 33 3.36 11.30 3.32
N VAL A 34 2.97 11.51 2.06
CA VAL A 34 3.27 10.56 0.97
C VAL A 34 4.77 10.51 0.69
N ASP A 35 5.42 11.66 0.60
CA ASP A 35 6.85 11.73 0.33
C ASP A 35 7.65 11.10 1.50
N GLU A 36 7.32 11.43 2.76
CA GLU A 36 7.95 10.85 3.95
C GLU A 36 7.74 9.33 4.03
N THR A 37 6.53 8.85 3.71
CA THR A 37 6.24 7.40 3.70
C THR A 37 7.06 6.69 2.62
N LEU A 38 7.18 7.27 1.42
CA LEU A 38 7.98 6.69 0.34
C LEU A 38 9.48 6.72 0.65
N ASP A 39 9.96 7.74 1.34
CA ASP A 39 11.36 7.87 1.74
C ASP A 39 11.73 6.83 2.80
N VAL A 40 10.94 6.71 3.88
CA VAL A 40 11.11 5.67 4.91
C VAL A 40 11.09 4.27 4.28
N TRP A 41 10.20 4.07 3.32
CA TRP A 41 10.08 2.80 2.62
C TRP A 41 11.30 2.50 1.72
N THR A 42 11.80 3.50 1.01
CA THR A 42 13.01 3.40 0.20
C THR A 42 14.23 3.12 1.07
N GLN A 43 14.29 3.73 2.25
CA GLN A 43 15.35 3.49 3.23
C GLN A 43 15.28 2.05 3.78
N SER A 44 14.10 1.58 4.17
CA SER A 44 13.90 0.19 4.63
C SER A 44 14.32 -0.84 3.58
N LEU A 45 14.02 -0.58 2.30
CA LEU A 45 14.47 -1.41 1.17
C LEU A 45 15.99 -1.44 1.04
N ARG A 46 16.67 -0.30 1.21
CA ARG A 46 18.14 -0.22 1.13
C ARG A 46 18.81 -0.93 2.30
N GLU A 47 18.29 -0.76 3.51
CA GLU A 47 18.92 -1.27 4.73
C GLU A 47 18.70 -2.77 4.91
N THR A 48 17.47 -3.25 4.70
CA THR A 48 17.09 -4.64 4.98
C THR A 48 17.05 -5.51 3.71
N GLY A 49 17.05 -4.89 2.53
CA GLY A 49 16.85 -5.57 1.26
C GLY A 49 15.39 -5.94 0.98
N THR A 50 14.45 -5.65 1.88
CA THR A 50 13.03 -6.00 1.71
C THR A 50 12.11 -4.95 2.31
N ALA A 51 10.92 -4.75 1.73
CA ALA A 51 9.86 -4.00 2.39
C ALA A 51 8.49 -4.56 2.02
N SER A 52 7.61 -4.68 3.00
CA SER A 52 6.29 -5.29 2.83
C SER A 52 5.19 -4.28 3.15
N PHE A 53 4.14 -4.26 2.33
CA PHE A 53 2.94 -3.47 2.55
C PHE A 53 1.74 -4.41 2.57
N HIS A 54 1.08 -4.47 3.72
CA HIS A 54 -0.07 -5.35 3.93
C HIS A 54 -1.18 -4.99 2.93
N GLY A 55 -1.72 -6.00 2.24
CA GLY A 55 -2.74 -5.82 1.21
C GLY A 55 -2.25 -5.32 -0.16
N LEU A 56 -0.98 -4.94 -0.31
CA LEU A 56 -0.38 -4.58 -1.61
C LEU A 56 0.60 -5.66 -2.07
N GLY A 57 1.63 -5.95 -1.28
CA GLY A 57 2.67 -6.89 -1.65
C GLY A 57 4.01 -6.64 -0.97
N ARG A 58 5.05 -7.33 -1.44
CA ARG A 58 6.41 -7.24 -0.93
C ARG A 58 7.37 -6.85 -2.05
N PHE A 59 8.31 -5.99 -1.71
CA PHE A 59 9.43 -5.60 -2.55
C PHE A 59 10.71 -6.19 -1.98
N THR A 60 11.58 -6.66 -2.86
CA THR A 60 12.86 -7.27 -2.49
C THR A 60 13.95 -6.77 -3.43
N VAL A 61 15.10 -6.37 -2.89
CA VAL A 61 16.28 -5.95 -3.66
C VAL A 61 17.18 -7.16 -3.88
N ASP A 62 17.51 -7.44 -5.13
CA ASP A 62 18.52 -8.43 -5.47
C ASP A 62 19.90 -7.90 -5.04
N LYS A 63 20.56 -8.59 -4.11
CA LYS A 63 21.84 -8.12 -3.54
C LYS A 63 22.98 -8.10 -4.57
N LYS A 64 22.87 -8.81 -5.69
CA LYS A 64 23.92 -8.89 -6.71
C LYS A 64 23.74 -7.84 -7.79
N THR A 65 22.50 -7.59 -8.23
CA THR A 65 22.21 -6.66 -9.34
C THR A 65 21.66 -5.31 -8.88
N GLY A 66 21.17 -5.22 -7.64
CA GLY A 66 20.45 -4.05 -7.15
C GLY A 66 19.00 -3.98 -7.65
N ASP A 67 18.54 -4.96 -8.42
CA ASP A 67 17.20 -4.94 -9.01
C ASP A 67 16.11 -5.09 -7.96
N ILE A 68 15.07 -4.26 -8.06
CA ILE A 68 13.91 -4.31 -7.18
C ILE A 68 12.85 -5.21 -7.82
N LYS A 69 12.55 -6.32 -7.16
CA LYS A 69 11.46 -7.25 -7.53
C LYS A 69 10.23 -6.97 -6.67
N PHE A 70 9.06 -6.97 -7.30
CA PHE A 70 7.77 -6.84 -6.62
C PHE A 70 6.99 -8.14 -6.69
N LYS A 71 6.50 -8.61 -5.55
CA LYS A 71 5.55 -9.72 -5.42
C LYS A 71 4.24 -9.19 -4.85
N ALA A 72 3.18 -9.18 -5.66
CA ALA A 72 1.84 -8.80 -5.24
C ALA A 72 1.32 -9.71 -4.12
N SER A 73 0.54 -9.15 -3.20
CA SER A 73 -0.19 -9.92 -2.19
C SER A 73 -1.43 -10.58 -2.81
N SER A 74 -1.93 -11.67 -2.20
CA SER A 74 -3.20 -12.30 -2.58
C SER A 74 -4.35 -11.29 -2.58
N LEU A 75 -4.46 -10.46 -1.53
CA LEU A 75 -5.47 -9.40 -1.44
C LEU A 75 -5.45 -8.41 -2.61
N LEU A 76 -4.27 -8.08 -3.14
CA LEU A 76 -4.15 -7.22 -4.32
C LEU A 76 -4.58 -7.98 -5.58
N LEU A 77 -4.14 -9.22 -5.73
CA LEU A 77 -4.49 -10.06 -6.86
C LEU A 77 -6.01 -10.31 -6.93
N ASP A 78 -6.65 -10.58 -5.80
CA ASP A 78 -8.10 -10.77 -5.67
C ASP A 78 -8.88 -9.50 -6.06
N LYS A 79 -8.38 -8.32 -5.66
CA LYS A 79 -8.97 -7.04 -6.09
C LYS A 79 -8.80 -6.78 -7.59
N LEU A 80 -7.69 -7.21 -8.18
CA LEU A 80 -7.39 -7.02 -9.60
C LEU A 80 -8.10 -8.02 -10.51
N SER A 81 -8.35 -9.24 -10.04
CA SER A 81 -9.13 -10.25 -10.77
C SER A 81 -10.63 -9.93 -10.80
N GLY A 82 -11.07 -8.91 -10.06
CA GLY A 82 -12.49 -8.57 -9.92
C GLY A 82 -13.25 -9.55 -9.01
N ASP A 83 -12.53 -10.46 -8.33
CA ASP A 83 -13.11 -11.47 -7.47
C ASP A 83 -13.29 -10.88 -6.06
N VAL A 84 -14.29 -10.01 -5.92
CA VAL A 84 -14.64 -9.34 -4.65
C VAL A 84 -15.27 -10.32 -3.64
N SER A 85 -15.35 -11.62 -3.95
CA SER A 85 -16.05 -12.63 -3.16
C SER A 85 -15.31 -13.08 -1.88
N SER A 86 -14.04 -12.73 -1.68
CA SER A 86 -13.25 -13.26 -0.55
C SER A 86 -13.32 -12.42 0.73
N SER A 87 -13.94 -11.23 0.71
CA SER A 87 -14.12 -10.41 1.93
C SER A 87 -15.11 -11.02 2.95
N ALA A 88 -15.65 -12.22 2.68
CA ALA A 88 -16.64 -12.90 3.51
C ALA A 88 -16.15 -14.17 4.23
N LYS A 89 -14.90 -14.63 4.03
CA LYS A 89 -14.43 -15.89 4.66
C LYS A 89 -13.46 -15.74 5.82
N ASP A 90 -12.77 -14.62 5.98
CA ASP A 90 -11.79 -14.44 7.07
C ASP A 90 -12.41 -14.01 8.43
N ARG A 91 -13.68 -14.34 8.67
CA ARG A 91 -14.38 -14.09 9.94
C ARG A 91 -14.93 -15.37 10.60
N ARG A 92 -14.71 -16.55 10.02
CA ARG A 92 -15.29 -17.82 10.51
C ARG A 92 -14.25 -18.93 10.62
N ASP A 93 -13.07 -18.61 11.13
CA ASP A 93 -12.07 -19.64 11.49
C ASP A 93 -11.27 -19.25 12.75
N SER A 94 -11.89 -18.50 13.67
CA SER A 94 -11.33 -18.22 14.99
C SER A 94 -12.34 -18.53 16.09
N ASP A 95 -13.12 -19.58 15.87
CA ASP A 95 -14.10 -20.10 16.84
C ASP A 95 -14.06 -21.63 16.80
N ASP A 96 -12.88 -22.21 17.03
CA ASP A 96 -12.69 -23.55 17.63
C ASP A 96 -11.18 -23.81 17.80
N GLU A 97 -10.68 -23.69 19.03
CA GLU A 97 -9.85 -24.72 19.67
C GLU A 97 -9.57 -24.29 21.13
N ALA A 98 -10.27 -25.01 22.02
CA ALA A 98 -9.99 -25.41 23.40
C ALA A 98 -8.88 -24.72 24.21
#